data_AF-X1VNN8-F1
#
_entry.id   AF-X1VNN8-F1
#
_cell.length_a   1.000
_cell.length_b   1.000
_cell.length_c   1.000
_cell.angle_alpha   90.00
_cell.angle_beta   90.00
_cell.angle_gamma   90.00
#
_symmetry.space_group_name_H-M   'P 1'
#
loop_
_entity.id
_entity.type
_entity.pdbx_description
1 polymer ?
#
loop_
_entity_poly.entity_id
_entity_poly.type
_entity_poly.pdbx_seq_one_letter_code
_entity_poly.pdbx_strand_id
1 'polypeptide(L)' 'MFGLSREKEVVGLDIGSYSIKAVELKSQKKGEKELYEVKKIGYEVLPHDAIVEGTIIDSAAVIETIKNGF' A
#
# COMPACT_ATOMS: atom_id res chain seq x y z
N MET A 1 -2.68 34.58 -2.08
CA MET A 1 -2.91 33.60 -1.00
C MET A 1 -2.05 32.38 -1.31
N PHE A 2 -0.82 32.33 -0.79
CA PHE A 2 0.12 31.23 -1.07
C PHE A 2 -0.11 30.10 -0.08
N GLY A 3 -0.98 29.15 -0.46
CA GLY A 3 -1.11 27.89 0.28
C GLY A 3 0.05 26.98 -0.08
N LEU A 4 0.89 26.64 0.91
CA LEU A 4 1.83 25.52 0.81
C LEU A 4 1.04 24.26 0.43
N SER A 5 1.12 23.86 -0.83
CA SER A 5 0.51 22.62 -1.29
C SER A 5 1.23 21.46 -0.61
N ARG A 6 0.60 20.89 0.41
CA ARG A 6 1.10 19.70 1.11
C ARG A 6 1.24 18.58 0.08
N GLU A 7 2.44 18.02 -0.02
CA GLU A 7 2.68 16.82 -0.83
C GLU A 7 1.71 15.73 -0.35
N LYS A 8 0.98 15.12 -1.28
CA LYS A 8 0.12 13.99 -0.97
C LYS A 8 0.95 12.72 -1.07
N GLU A 9 1.05 12.01 0.03
CA GLU A 9 1.55 10.65 0.06
C GLU A 9 0.36 9.70 -0.01
N VAL A 10 0.46 8.69 -0.88
CA VAL A 10 -0.57 7.68 -1.08
C VAL A 10 0.09 6.31 -1.00
N VAL A 11 -0.53 5.38 -0.28
CA VAL A 11 -0.11 3.98 -0.24
C VAL A 11 -1.18 3.13 -0.90
N GLY A 12 -0.80 2.38 -1.92
CA GLY A 12 -1.62 1.32 -2.52
C GLY A 12 -1.25 -0.02 -1.91
N LEU A 13 -2.27 -0.80 -1.52
CA LEU A 13 -2.09 -2.13 -0.94
C LEU A 13 -2.89 -3.15 -1.78
N ASP A 14 -2.21 -4.15 -2.32
CA ASP A 14 -2.81 -5.30 -3.00
C ASP A 14 -2.71 -6.52 -2.09
N ILE A 15 -3.85 -6.93 -1.54
CA ILE A 15 -3.97 -8.06 -0.61
C ILE A 15 -4.45 -9.27 -1.41
N GLY A 16 -3.51 -10.16 -1.77
CA GLY A 16 -3.80 -11.43 -2.45
C GLY A 16 -3.73 -12.62 -1.51
N SER A 17 -4.17 -13.79 -1.99
CA SER A 17 -4.19 -15.02 -1.19
C SER A 17 -2.82 -15.54 -0.75
N TYR A 18 -1.76 -15.13 -1.44
CA TYR A 18 -0.38 -15.56 -1.15
C TYR A 18 0.49 -14.48 -0.51
N SER A 19 0.21 -13.21 -0.83
CA SER A 19 1.09 -12.10 -0.42
C SER A 19 0.35 -10.78 -0.42
N ILE A 20 0.82 -9.87 0.43
CA ILE A 20 0.45 -8.47 0.42
C ILE A 20 1.56 -7.69 -0.28
N LYS A 21 1.17 -6.83 -1.22
CA LYS A 21 2.08 -5.93 -1.93
C LYS A 21 1.73 -4.49 -1.60
N ALA A 22 2.73 -3.67 -1.28
CA ALA A 22 2.55 -2.27 -0.96
C ALA A 22 3.35 -1.39 -1.94
N VAL A 23 2.76 -0.28 -2.37
CA VAL A 23 3.44 0.77 -3.14
C VAL A 23 3.13 2.12 -2.52
N GLU A 24 4.16 2.78 -2.02
CA GLU A 24 4.08 4.18 -1.57
C GLU A 24 4.44 5.09 -2.74
N LEU A 25 3.53 6.01 -3.06
CA LEU A 25 3.69 7.01 -4.09
C LEU A 25 3.75 8.40 -3.46
N LYS A 26 4.69 9.20 -3.95
CA LYS A 26 4.73 10.64 -3.71
C LYS A 26 4.12 11.33 -4.93
N SER A 27 3.10 12.18 -4.72
CA SER A 27 2.57 13.02 -5.79
C SER A 27 3.24 14.39 -5.80
N GLN A 28 3.56 14.86 -7.01
CA GLN A 28 4.09 16.19 -7.26
C GLN A 28 3.26 16.87 -8.34
N LYS A 29 2.91 18.14 -8.12
CA LYS A 29 2.25 18.94 -9.14
C LYS A 29 3.28 19.59 -10.05
N LYS A 30 3.19 19.33 -11.36
CA LYS A 30 3.96 20.02 -12.39
C LYS A 30 3.01 20.76 -13.33
N GLY A 31 2.75 22.03 -13.01
CA GLY A 31 1.67 22.80 -13.64
C GLY A 31 0.30 22.23 -13.27
N GLU A 32 -0.51 21.91 -14.26
CA GLU A 32 -1.84 21.31 -14.08
C GLU A 32 -1.81 19.78 -13.97
N LYS A 33 -0.67 19.15 -14.24
CA LYS A 33 -0.52 17.68 -14.20
C LYS A 33 -0.08 17.23 -12.81
N GLU A 34 -0.71 16.16 -12.34
CA GLU A 34 -0.22 15.40 -11.20
C GLU A 34 0.72 14.30 -11.71
N LEU A 35 1.95 14.30 -11.21
CA LEU A 35 2.94 13.26 -11.47
C LEU A 35 3.12 12.44 -10.20
N TYR A 36 3.36 11.15 -10.37
CA TYR A 36 3.58 10.22 -9.28
C TYR A 36 4.98 9.61 -9.40
N GLU A 37 5.68 9.54 -8.29
CA GLU A 37 6.97 8.87 -8.16
C GLU A 37 6.85 7.75 -7.12
N VAL A 38 7.45 6.59 -7.42
CA VAL A 38 7.51 5.48 -6.48
C VAL A 38 8.53 5.80 -5.39
N LYS A 39 8.07 5.89 -4.15
CA LYS A 39 8.89 6.16 -2.97
C LYS A 39 9.36 4.88 -2.29
N LYS A 40 8.46 3.92 -2.11
CA LYS A 40 8.73 2.61 -1.48
C LYS A 40 7.90 1.52 -2.12
N ILE A 41 8.45 0.32 -2.18
CA ILE A 41 7.72 -0.91 -2.49
C ILE A 41 7.88 -1.88 -1.32
N GLY A 42 6.88 -2.71 -1.11
CA GLY A 42 6.88 -3.77 -0.11
C GLY A 42 6.25 -5.03 -0.66
N TYR A 43 6.77 -6.17 -0.21
CA TYR A 43 6.27 -7.50 -0.56
C TYR A 43 6.39 -8.41 0.66
N GLU A 44 5.26 -8.92 1.13
CA GLU A 44 5.21 -9.78 2.30
C GLU A 44 4.33 -11.00 2.05
N VAL A 45 4.82 -12.17 2.46
CA VAL A 45 4.11 -13.44 2.27
C VAL A 45 3.05 -13.61 3.36
N LEU A 46 1.88 -14.10 2.98
CA LEU A 46 0.83 -14.50 3.90
C LEU A 46 0.85 -16.02 4.12
N PRO A 47 0.42 -16.49 5.31
CA PRO A 47 0.08 -17.90 5.50
C PRO A 47 -0.96 -18.37 4.47
N HIS A 48 -0.81 -19.62 3.99
CA HIS A 48 -1.60 -20.17 2.88
C HIS A 48 -3.12 -20.20 3.11
N ASP A 49 -3.56 -20.20 4.36
CA ASP A 49 -4.96 -20.26 4.79
C ASP A 49 -5.49 -18.92 5.28
N ALA A 50 -4.67 -17.87 5.33
CA ALA A 50 -5.09 -16.55 5.81
C ALA A 50 -6.18 -15.93 4.91
N ILE A 51 -6.12 -16.23 3.60
CA ILE A 51 -7.12 -15.78 2.62
C ILE A 51 -7.45 -16.95 1.68
N VAL A 52 -8.72 -17.33 1.65
CA VAL A 52 -9.24 -18.43 0.82
C VAL A 52 -10.37 -17.90 -0.05
N GLU A 53 -10.27 -18.11 -1.37
CA GLU A 53 -11.25 -17.61 -2.37
C GLU A 53 -11.58 -16.11 -2.22
N GLY A 54 -10.58 -15.30 -1.87
CA GLY A 54 -10.74 -13.86 -1.67
C GLY A 54 -11.37 -13.45 -0.34
N THR A 55 -11.73 -14.42 0.50
CA THR A 55 -12.23 -14.19 1.86
C THR A 55 -11.08 -14.25 2.86
N ILE A 56 -10.99 -13.25 3.74
CA ILE A 56 -10.03 -13.27 4.85
C ILE A 56 -10.55 -14.27 5.90
N ILE A 57 -9.80 -15.35 6.10
CA ILE A 57 -10.08 -16.40 7.09
C ILE A 57 -9.36 -16.09 8.40
N ASP A 58 -8.10 -15.65 8.32
CA ASP A 58 -7.31 -15.21 9.46
C ASP A 58 -6.97 -13.71 9.35
N SER A 59 -7.81 -12.89 9.99
CA SER A 59 -7.58 -11.44 10.04
C SER A 59 -6.38 -11.04 10.89
N ALA A 60 -5.99 -11.84 11.89
CA ALA A 60 -4.85 -11.51 12.75
C ALA A 60 -3.54 -11.63 11.96
N ALA A 61 -3.38 -12.70 11.19
CA ALA A 61 -2.25 -12.88 10.29
C ALA A 61 -2.13 -11.72 9.29
N VAL A 62 -3.23 -11.33 8.64
CA VAL A 62 -3.24 -10.19 7.69
C VAL A 62 -2.83 -8.88 8.38
N ILE A 63 -3.34 -8.61 9.58
CA ILE A 63 -3.00 -7.40 10.36
C ILE A 63 -1.52 -7.38 10.72
N GLU A 64 -0.98 -8.49 11.21
CA GLU A 64 0.43 -8.59 11.60
C GLU A 64 1.36 -8.41 10.41
N THR A 65 1.06 -9.04 9.28
CA THR A 65 1.82 -8.86 8.03
C THR A 65 1.86 -7.39 7.61
N ILE A 66 0.73 -6.68 7.67
CA ILE A 66 0.69 -5.25 7.32
C ILE A 66 1.49 -4.40 8.32
N LYS A 67 1.38 -4.67 9.63
CA LYS A 67 2.03 -3.86 10.68
C LYS A 67 3.54 -4.03 10.73
N ASN A 68 4.03 -5.24 10.46
CA ASN A 68 5.43 -5.60 10.67
C ASN A 68 6.24 -5.58 9.37
N GLY A 69 5.58 -5.72 8.22
CA GLY A 69 6.26 -5.88 6.93
C GLY A 69 6.38 -4.61 6.07
N PHE A 70 5.71 -3.51 6.44
CA PHE A 70 5.75 -2.24 5.69
C PHE A 70 6.09 -1.05 6.58
#